data_AF-A0AA88W241-F1
#
_entry.id   AF-A0AA88W241-F1
#
_cell.length_a   1.000
_cell.length_b   1.000
_cell.length_c   1.000
_cell.angle_alpha   90.00
_cell.angle_beta   90.00
_cell.angle_gamma   90.00
#
_symmetry.space_group_name_H-M   'P 1'
#
loop_
_entity.id
_entity.type
_entity.pdbx_description
1 polymer ?
#
loop_
_entity_poly.entity_id
_entity_poly.type
_entity_poly.pdbx_seq_one_letter_code
_entity_poly.pdbx_strand_id
1 'polypeptide(L)'
;GNHETMNVEGDFRYVDYGAYDECTDFLQYLDDCDYNWEEAFVGWVGVSERWKEDRKLSERYWGPWDLVKRQKGVIARSILLRPGGPLASELARHAVVLKVDDWVFCHGGLLPHHVAYGMEKMNREVSNWMRGLSGSDDSPEIPFIAIRGYDSVVWSRLYSRDTAELEDNQVDQIQSILEETLQAVGAKAMVVGHTPQSTGVNCKYNCSIWRIDVGMSSGVLNSRPEVNYFVTKCIWFELM
;
A
#
# COMPACT_ATOMS: atom_id res chain seq x y z
N GLY A 1 0.34 -1.15 0.51
CA GLY A 1 1.53 -1.37 -0.34
C GLY A 1 2.79 -0.97 0.41
N ASN A 2 3.91 -0.79 -0.29
CA ASN A 2 5.21 -0.48 0.32
C ASN A 2 5.28 0.94 0.90
N HIS A 3 4.64 1.92 0.26
CA HIS A 3 4.65 3.29 0.77
C HIS A 3 3.88 3.43 2.08
N GLU A 4 2.75 2.72 2.24
CA GLU A 4 2.00 2.69 3.49
C GLU A 4 2.85 2.14 4.63
N THR A 5 3.53 1.00 4.41
CA THR A 5 4.36 0.37 5.45
C THR A 5 5.58 1.22 5.78
N MET A 6 6.23 1.84 4.77
CA MET A 6 7.32 2.80 5.00
C MET A 6 6.88 3.97 5.88
N ASN A 7 5.71 4.54 5.61
CA ASN A 7 5.18 5.65 6.40
C ASN A 7 4.89 5.23 7.84
N VAL A 8 4.38 4.01 8.04
CA VAL A 8 4.18 3.48 9.39
C VAL A 8 5.51 3.27 10.12
N GLU A 9 6.55 2.84 9.42
CA GLU A 9 7.91 2.74 9.99
C GLU A 9 8.58 4.10 10.27
N GLY A 10 7.97 5.22 9.85
CA GLY A 10 8.59 6.55 9.94
C GLY A 10 9.60 6.84 8.82
N ASP A 11 9.62 6.02 7.76
CA ASP A 11 10.41 6.24 6.57
C ASP A 11 9.64 7.10 5.55
N PHE A 12 9.98 8.39 5.52
CA PHE A 12 9.32 9.38 4.67
C PHE A 12 10.13 9.76 3.41
N ARG A 13 11.08 8.93 2.97
CA ARG A 13 11.99 9.25 1.85
C ARG A 13 11.28 9.57 0.53
N TYR A 14 10.06 9.07 0.32
CA TYR A 14 9.27 9.28 -0.91
C TYR A 14 8.02 10.13 -0.70
N VAL A 15 7.96 10.88 0.40
CA VAL A 15 6.81 11.73 0.72
C VAL A 15 6.98 13.09 0.06
N ASP A 16 5.95 13.54 -0.65
CA ASP A 16 5.89 14.88 -1.24
C ASP A 16 5.81 15.96 -0.16
N TYR A 17 6.36 17.16 -0.43
CA TYR A 17 6.34 18.27 0.52
C TYR A 17 4.92 18.66 0.96
N GLY A 18 3.96 18.69 0.02
CA GLY A 18 2.57 19.03 0.31
C GLY A 18 1.89 18.05 1.28
N ALA A 19 2.32 16.78 1.29
CA ALA A 19 1.75 15.76 2.17
C ALA A 19 2.08 15.98 3.66
N TYR A 20 3.17 16.68 3.99
CA TYR A 20 3.48 17.09 5.36
C TYR A 20 2.54 18.19 5.85
N ASP A 21 2.22 19.13 4.95
CA ASP A 21 1.29 20.20 5.27
C ASP A 21 -0.14 19.65 5.42
N GLU A 22 -0.56 18.72 4.55
CA GLU A 22 -1.85 18.03 4.68
C GLU A 22 -2.00 17.31 6.02
N CYS A 23 -0.94 16.69 6.54
CA CYS A 23 -0.97 16.06 7.86
C CYS A 23 -1.13 17.09 9.00
N THR A 24 -0.53 18.28 8.85
CA THR A 24 -0.67 19.36 9.82
C THR A 24 -2.10 19.89 9.84
N ASP A 25 -2.65 20.17 8.66
CA ASP A 25 -4.02 20.64 8.51
C ASP A 25 -5.02 19.62 9.05
N PHE A 26 -4.82 18.34 8.75
CA PHE A 26 -5.74 17.30 9.22
C PHE A 26 -5.70 17.13 10.74
N LEU A 27 -4.52 17.27 11.38
CA LEU A 27 -4.47 17.29 12.85
C LEU A 27 -5.17 18.51 13.44
N GLN A 28 -5.09 19.67 12.79
CA GLN A 28 -5.82 20.85 13.22
C GLN A 28 -7.33 20.64 13.05
N TYR A 29 -7.77 20.07 11.94
CA TYR A 29 -9.17 19.73 11.72
C TYR A 29 -9.68 18.67 12.71
N LEU A 30 -8.84 17.71 13.07
CA LEU A 30 -9.17 16.71 14.10
C LEU A 30 -9.36 17.37 15.48
N ASP A 31 -8.58 18.40 15.83
CA ASP A 31 -8.76 19.21 17.04
C ASP A 31 -10.07 20.01 16.97
N ASP A 32 -10.40 20.61 15.82
CA ASP A 32 -11.68 21.31 15.57
C ASP A 32 -12.90 20.37 15.71
N CYS A 33 -12.70 19.06 15.49
CA CYS A 33 -13.70 18.00 15.69
C CYS A 33 -13.65 17.36 17.08
N ASP A 34 -13.05 18.01 18.08
CA ASP A 34 -12.90 17.48 19.46
C ASP A 34 -12.27 16.06 19.49
N TYR A 35 -11.33 15.79 18.58
CA TYR A 35 -10.67 14.48 18.40
C TYR A 35 -11.61 13.33 18.00
N ASN A 36 -12.80 13.63 17.48
CA ASN A 36 -13.71 12.63 16.94
C ASN A 36 -13.22 12.10 15.57
N TRP A 37 -12.56 10.94 15.58
CA TRP A 37 -11.95 10.34 14.38
C TRP A 37 -12.95 10.11 13.23
N GLU A 38 -14.11 9.52 13.52
CA GLU A 38 -15.08 9.14 12.49
C GLU A 38 -15.64 10.37 11.77
N GLU A 39 -15.92 11.42 12.53
CA GLU A 39 -16.36 12.70 11.99
C GLU A 39 -15.28 13.39 11.18
N ALA A 40 -14.07 13.51 11.73
CA ALA A 40 -12.95 14.18 11.08
C ALA A 40 -12.52 13.45 9.80
N PHE A 41 -12.40 12.12 9.83
CA PHE A 41 -11.91 11.35 8.68
C PHE A 41 -12.88 11.41 7.50
N VAL A 42 -14.18 11.29 7.74
CA VAL A 42 -15.21 11.40 6.69
C VAL A 42 -15.36 12.85 6.23
N GLY A 43 -15.37 13.81 7.16
CA GLY A 43 -15.52 15.24 6.88
C GLY A 43 -14.36 15.84 6.09
N TRP A 44 -13.14 15.33 6.28
CA TRP A 44 -11.92 15.84 5.66
C TRP A 44 -12.00 15.95 4.14
N VAL A 45 -12.63 14.99 3.47
CA VAL A 45 -12.81 15.00 2.01
C VAL A 45 -13.54 16.27 1.55
N GLY A 46 -14.52 16.74 2.32
CA GLY A 46 -15.31 17.92 1.99
C GLY A 46 -14.61 19.26 2.30
N VAL A 47 -13.68 19.28 3.25
CA VAL A 47 -13.01 20.52 3.70
C VAL A 47 -11.60 20.69 3.15
N SER A 48 -10.91 19.60 2.82
CA SER A 48 -9.48 19.59 2.46
C SER A 48 -9.14 20.49 1.26
N GLU A 49 -10.02 20.59 0.26
CA GLU A 49 -9.78 21.44 -0.91
C GLU A 49 -9.74 22.93 -0.56
N ARG A 50 -10.60 23.39 0.35
CA ARG A 50 -10.56 24.79 0.83
C ARG A 50 -9.24 25.07 1.55
N TRP A 51 -8.79 24.15 2.40
CA TRP A 51 -7.53 24.29 3.13
C TRP A 51 -6.33 24.30 2.19
N LYS A 52 -6.36 23.51 1.11
CA LYS A 52 -5.34 23.55 0.05
C LYS A 52 -5.29 24.90 -0.66
N GLU A 53 -6.45 25.51 -0.93
CA GLU A 53 -6.53 26.85 -1.55
C GLU A 53 -5.98 27.94 -0.62
N ASP A 54 -6.40 27.93 0.65
CA ASP A 54 -5.94 28.88 1.67
C ASP A 54 -4.42 28.80 1.86
N ARG A 55 -3.86 27.59 1.85
CA ARG A 55 -2.40 27.36 1.88
C ARG A 55 -1.69 27.99 0.69
N LYS A 56 -2.16 27.75 -0.54
CA LYS A 56 -1.54 28.32 -1.75
C LYS A 56 -1.51 29.86 -1.74
N LEU A 57 -2.48 30.48 -1.08
CA LEU A 57 -2.50 31.93 -0.87
C LEU A 57 -1.45 32.37 0.16
N SER A 58 -1.31 31.62 1.27
CA SER A 58 -0.34 31.91 2.33
C SER A 58 1.12 31.72 1.90
N GLU A 59 1.39 30.75 1.03
CA GLU A 59 2.74 30.45 0.51
C GLU A 59 3.33 31.58 -0.32
N ARG A 60 2.55 32.55 -0.79
CA ARG A 60 3.10 33.70 -1.55
C ARG A 60 3.95 34.67 -0.69
N TYR A 61 4.06 34.45 0.62
CA TYR A 61 4.79 35.28 1.58
C TYR A 61 5.90 34.47 2.28
N TRP A 62 7.07 34.35 1.64
CA TRP A 62 8.17 33.48 2.10
C TRP A 62 9.16 34.13 3.10
N GLY A 63 9.64 33.35 4.08
CA GLY A 63 10.67 33.73 5.07
C GLY A 63 11.19 32.54 5.92
N PRO A 64 12.01 32.77 6.98
CA PRO A 64 12.70 31.75 7.79
C PRO A 64 11.83 30.69 8.50
N TRP A 65 10.50 30.78 8.39
CA TRP A 65 9.51 29.91 9.02
C TRP A 65 9.40 28.51 8.41
N ASP A 66 10.06 28.28 7.27
CA ASP A 66 9.98 27.04 6.48
C ASP A 66 10.53 25.81 7.22
N LEU A 67 11.63 25.97 7.97
CA LEU A 67 12.20 24.87 8.76
C LEU A 67 11.25 24.44 9.89
N VAL A 68 10.61 25.41 10.56
CA VAL A 68 9.66 25.13 11.64
C VAL A 68 8.39 24.49 11.10
N LYS A 69 7.87 24.99 9.96
CA LYS A 69 6.72 24.41 9.26
C LYS A 69 7.00 22.96 8.87
N ARG A 70 8.16 22.69 8.27
CA ARG A 70 8.59 21.34 7.91
C ARG A 70 8.71 20.40 9.11
N GLN A 71 9.30 20.87 10.22
CA GLN A 71 9.38 20.10 11.46
C GLN A 71 7.98 19.74 11.99
N LYS A 72 7.06 20.71 12.01
CA LYS A 72 5.66 20.47 12.41
C LYS A 72 5.00 19.42 11.53
N GLY A 73 5.15 19.52 10.21
CA GLY A 73 4.57 18.54 9.27
C GLY A 73 5.13 17.13 9.43
N VAL A 74 6.44 16.99 9.68
CA VAL A 74 7.06 15.68 9.99
C VAL A 74 6.51 15.11 11.29
N ILE A 75 6.36 15.93 12.34
CA ILE A 75 5.77 15.50 13.61
C ILE A 75 4.31 15.09 13.41
N ALA A 76 3.52 15.90 12.71
CA ALA A 76 2.11 15.63 12.43
C ALA A 76 1.93 14.30 11.70
N ARG A 77 2.70 14.09 10.63
CA ARG A 77 2.72 12.84 9.88
C ARG A 77 3.10 11.65 10.77
N SER A 78 4.11 11.82 11.61
CA SER A 78 4.56 10.77 12.55
C SER A 78 3.49 10.41 13.57
N ILE A 79 2.75 11.39 14.11
CA ILE A 79 1.63 11.14 15.05
C ILE A 79 0.54 10.30 14.37
N LEU A 80 0.18 10.65 13.14
CA LEU A 80 -0.89 9.98 12.41
C LEU A 80 -0.53 8.56 11.96
N LEU A 81 0.71 8.35 11.51
CA LEU A 81 1.11 7.13 10.79
C LEU A 81 1.98 6.17 11.59
N ARG A 82 2.63 6.57 12.70
CA ARG A 82 3.37 5.61 13.54
C ARG A 82 2.47 4.44 13.99
N PRO A 83 3.02 3.28 14.39
CA PRO A 83 2.24 2.21 15.01
C PRO A 83 1.30 2.73 16.11
N GLY A 84 0.01 2.42 16.01
CA GLY A 84 -1.04 2.90 16.92
C GLY A 84 -1.55 4.32 16.64
N GLY A 85 -0.96 5.02 15.66
CA GLY A 85 -1.51 6.26 15.12
C GLY A 85 -2.85 6.01 14.40
N PRO A 86 -3.73 7.01 14.30
CA PRO A 86 -5.07 6.80 13.78
C PRO A 86 -5.09 6.47 12.28
N LEU A 87 -4.25 7.09 11.45
CA LEU A 87 -4.14 6.70 10.03
C LEU A 87 -3.50 5.31 9.88
N ALA A 88 -2.50 4.97 10.70
CA ALA A 88 -1.93 3.63 10.71
C ALA A 88 -2.98 2.57 11.04
N SER A 89 -3.83 2.87 12.02
CA SER A 89 -4.91 1.99 12.48
C SER A 89 -6.01 1.83 11.43
N GLU A 90 -6.30 2.88 10.66
CA GLU A 90 -7.21 2.80 9.51
C GLU A 90 -6.62 1.93 8.41
N LEU A 91 -5.34 2.14 8.05
CA LEU A 91 -4.64 1.30 7.07
C LEU A 91 -4.56 -0.17 7.51
N ALA A 92 -4.44 -0.44 8.82
CA ALA A 92 -4.39 -1.79 9.39
C ALA A 92 -5.65 -2.62 9.13
N ARG A 93 -6.76 -2.01 8.71
CA ARG A 93 -8.00 -2.72 8.36
C ARG A 93 -7.88 -3.48 7.03
N HIS A 94 -6.89 -3.14 6.22
CA HIS A 94 -6.67 -3.75 4.91
C HIS A 94 -5.67 -4.90 4.98
N ALA A 95 -5.94 -5.96 4.22
CA ALA A 95 -5.03 -7.09 4.09
C ALA A 95 -3.83 -6.74 3.19
N VAL A 96 -2.66 -7.33 3.48
CA VAL A 96 -1.48 -7.26 2.62
C VAL A 96 -1.58 -8.24 1.45
N VAL A 97 -2.25 -9.38 1.69
CA VAL A 97 -2.59 -10.39 0.68
C VAL A 97 -4.08 -10.71 0.78
N LEU A 98 -4.81 -10.62 -0.34
CA LEU A 98 -6.23 -10.94 -0.41
C LEU A 98 -6.46 -12.06 -1.43
N LYS A 99 -7.16 -13.13 -1.04
CA LYS A 99 -7.63 -14.18 -1.96
C LYS A 99 -9.14 -14.05 -2.16
N VAL A 100 -9.59 -14.03 -3.41
CA VAL A 100 -11.00 -14.08 -3.80
C VAL A 100 -11.16 -15.14 -4.88
N ASP A 101 -11.85 -16.23 -4.56
CA ASP A 101 -11.97 -17.40 -5.44
C ASP A 101 -10.62 -17.89 -5.98
N ASP A 102 -10.45 -17.84 -7.31
CA ASP A 102 -9.28 -18.23 -8.06
C ASP A 102 -8.21 -17.12 -8.17
N TRP A 103 -8.42 -15.96 -7.54
CA TRP A 103 -7.56 -14.78 -7.66
C TRP A 103 -6.86 -14.46 -6.35
N VAL A 104 -5.59 -14.07 -6.43
CA VAL A 104 -4.83 -13.52 -5.30
C VAL A 104 -4.31 -12.12 -5.65
N PHE A 105 -4.47 -11.19 -4.71
CA PHE A 105 -4.09 -9.78 -4.84
C PHE A 105 -3.04 -9.45 -3.80
N CYS A 106 -1.93 -8.86 -4.24
CA CYS A 106 -0.86 -8.37 -3.38
C CYS A 106 -0.09 -7.24 -4.06
N HIS A 107 0.63 -6.42 -3.29
CA HIS A 107 1.24 -5.21 -3.85
C HIS A 107 2.44 -5.49 -4.77
N GLY A 108 3.44 -6.25 -4.31
CA GLY A 108 4.64 -6.59 -5.10
C GLY A 108 4.60 -8.01 -5.67
N GLY A 109 4.29 -9.01 -4.84
CA GLY A 109 4.15 -10.40 -5.27
C GLY A 109 4.17 -11.37 -4.10
N LEU A 110 3.49 -12.52 -4.25
CA LEU A 110 3.50 -13.60 -3.27
C LEU A 110 4.49 -14.69 -3.71
N LEU A 111 5.25 -15.28 -2.79
CA LEU A 111 6.25 -16.31 -3.08
C LEU A 111 5.92 -17.58 -2.27
N PRO A 112 6.47 -18.77 -2.61
CA PRO A 112 6.09 -20.02 -1.95
C PRO A 112 6.28 -19.98 -0.42
N HIS A 113 7.37 -19.34 0.04
CA HIS A 113 7.67 -19.20 1.46
C HIS A 113 6.68 -18.26 2.20
N HIS A 114 6.07 -17.29 1.51
CA HIS A 114 4.98 -16.48 2.08
C HIS A 114 3.73 -17.32 2.33
N VAL A 115 3.42 -18.22 1.40
CA VAL A 115 2.27 -19.14 1.51
C VAL A 115 2.51 -20.13 2.65
N ALA A 116 3.72 -20.70 2.73
CA ALA A 116 4.13 -21.59 3.81
C ALA A 116 4.09 -20.90 5.19
N TYR A 117 4.39 -19.60 5.25
CA TYR A 117 4.26 -18.81 6.47
C TYR A 117 2.80 -18.61 6.91
N GLY A 118 1.87 -18.54 5.96
CA GLY A 118 0.44 -18.38 6.17
C GLY A 118 -0.03 -16.94 5.92
N MET A 119 -0.93 -16.75 4.94
CA MET A 119 -1.43 -15.43 4.53
C MET A 119 -2.23 -14.73 5.64
N GLU A 120 -3.10 -15.47 6.33
CA GLU A 120 -3.93 -14.95 7.42
C GLU A 120 -3.07 -14.55 8.62
N LYS A 121 -2.00 -15.31 8.88
CA LYS A 121 -1.01 -14.99 9.91
C LYS A 121 -0.30 -13.69 9.56
N MET A 122 0.21 -13.59 8.34
CA MET A 122 0.91 -12.41 7.85
C MET A 122 0.03 -11.15 7.88
N ASN A 123 -1.21 -11.25 7.39
CA ASN A 123 -2.17 -10.15 7.43
C ASN A 123 -2.44 -9.69 8.88
N ARG A 124 -2.63 -10.64 9.80
CA ARG A 124 -2.86 -10.33 11.23
C ARG A 124 -1.65 -9.65 11.86
N GLU A 125 -0.43 -10.11 11.58
CA GLU A 125 0.79 -9.53 12.14
C GLU A 125 1.03 -8.11 11.65
N VAL A 126 0.85 -7.83 10.35
CA VAL A 126 0.92 -6.47 9.80
C VAL A 126 -0.16 -5.59 10.42
N SER A 127 -1.38 -6.11 10.52
CA SER A 127 -2.51 -5.40 11.10
C SER A 127 -2.27 -5.05 12.59
N ASN A 128 -1.73 -5.99 13.37
CA ASN A 128 -1.39 -5.77 14.78
C ASN A 128 -0.24 -4.77 14.94
N TRP A 129 0.83 -4.92 14.14
CA TRP A 129 1.95 -4.01 14.12
C TRP A 129 1.51 -2.57 13.80
N MET A 130 0.71 -2.37 12.75
CA MET A 130 0.21 -1.04 12.40
C MET A 130 -0.69 -0.42 13.50
N ARG A 131 -1.46 -1.24 14.23
CA ARG A 131 -2.25 -0.79 15.39
C ARG A 131 -1.42 -0.59 16.66
N GLY A 132 -0.13 -0.89 16.64
CA GLY A 132 0.73 -0.83 17.82
C GLY A 132 0.36 -1.86 18.89
N LEU A 133 -0.27 -2.97 18.50
CA LEU A 133 -0.64 -4.05 19.41
C LEU A 133 0.57 -4.98 19.60
N SER A 134 1.27 -4.84 20.71
CA SER A 134 2.30 -5.78 21.15
C SER A 134 1.70 -6.90 22.01
N GLY A 135 2.15 -8.15 21.79
CA GLY A 135 1.75 -9.31 22.62
C GLY A 135 2.43 -9.37 23.99
N SER A 136 3.42 -8.51 24.25
CA SER A 136 4.18 -8.35 25.49
C SER A 136 4.66 -6.90 25.61
N ASP A 137 5.21 -6.50 26.76
CA ASP A 137 5.74 -5.16 27.10
C ASP A 137 6.93 -4.68 26.19
N ASP A 138 7.19 -5.38 25.09
CA ASP A 138 8.20 -5.07 24.08
C ASP A 138 7.57 -4.35 22.87
N SER A 139 8.41 -3.63 22.12
CA SER A 139 8.02 -2.97 20.87
C SER A 139 7.37 -3.96 19.90
N PRO A 140 6.29 -3.57 19.18
CA PRO A 140 5.60 -4.47 18.27
C PRO A 140 6.56 -4.98 17.19
N GLU A 141 6.63 -6.31 17.05
CA GLU A 141 7.55 -6.97 16.12
C GLU A 141 7.20 -6.62 14.67
N ILE A 142 8.20 -6.20 13.89
CA ILE A 142 8.02 -5.79 12.50
C ILE A 142 7.90 -7.05 11.62
N PRO A 143 6.80 -7.25 10.87
CA PRO A 143 6.60 -8.44 10.05
C PRO A 143 7.41 -8.37 8.74
N PHE A 144 8.73 -8.57 8.83
CA PHE A 144 9.66 -8.38 7.71
C PHE A 144 9.27 -9.15 6.45
N ILE A 145 8.81 -10.40 6.60
CA ILE A 145 8.36 -11.24 5.48
C ILE A 145 7.29 -10.55 4.61
N ALA A 146 6.47 -9.68 5.18
CA ALA A 146 5.44 -8.94 4.45
C ALA A 146 5.94 -7.59 3.93
N ILE A 147 6.76 -6.87 4.71
CA ILE A 147 6.94 -5.43 4.53
C ILE A 147 8.39 -4.95 4.31
N ARG A 148 9.41 -5.79 4.49
CA ARG A 148 10.83 -5.42 4.27
C ARG A 148 11.61 -6.48 3.52
N GLY A 149 12.52 -6.02 2.67
CA GLY A 149 13.39 -6.89 1.87
C GLY A 149 12.83 -7.08 0.46
N TYR A 150 13.72 -7.31 -0.50
CA TYR A 150 13.37 -7.39 -1.92
C TYR A 150 12.44 -8.56 -2.27
N ASP A 151 12.35 -9.57 -1.42
CA ASP A 151 11.47 -10.73 -1.56
C ASP A 151 10.15 -10.56 -0.81
N SER A 152 10.01 -9.57 0.07
CA SER A 152 8.77 -9.37 0.83
C SER A 152 7.56 -9.03 -0.05
N VAL A 153 6.37 -9.31 0.46
CA VAL A 153 5.11 -9.19 -0.30
C VAL A 153 4.91 -7.81 -0.93
N VAL A 154 5.28 -6.73 -0.24
CA VAL A 154 5.09 -5.37 -0.76
C VAL A 154 6.26 -4.85 -1.60
N TRP A 155 7.41 -5.51 -1.61
CA TRP A 155 8.60 -5.02 -2.34
C TRP A 155 9.04 -5.91 -3.49
N SER A 156 8.56 -7.15 -3.56
CA SER A 156 8.91 -8.06 -4.63
C SER A 156 8.59 -7.45 -5.99
N ARG A 157 9.58 -7.51 -6.89
CA ARG A 157 9.43 -7.15 -8.31
C ARG A 157 9.49 -8.37 -9.21
N LEU A 158 9.62 -9.57 -8.65
CA LEU A 158 9.94 -10.81 -9.37
C LEU A 158 9.06 -11.00 -10.61
N TYR A 159 7.75 -10.87 -10.44
CA TYR A 159 6.76 -11.13 -11.50
C TYR A 159 6.52 -9.95 -12.45
N SER A 160 7.09 -8.79 -12.17
CA SER A 160 6.86 -7.56 -12.93
C SER A 160 8.08 -7.03 -13.66
N ARG A 161 9.20 -7.77 -13.64
CA ARG A 161 10.40 -7.47 -14.44
C ARG A 161 10.07 -7.52 -15.93
N ASP A 162 10.79 -6.72 -16.72
CA ASP A 162 10.70 -6.81 -18.17
C ASP A 162 11.35 -8.12 -18.63
N THR A 163 10.56 -8.95 -19.34
CA THR A 163 11.03 -10.22 -19.88
C THR A 163 12.06 -10.02 -20.99
N ALA A 164 12.10 -8.85 -21.63
CA ALA A 164 13.10 -8.54 -22.66
C ALA A 164 14.54 -8.45 -22.11
N GLU A 165 14.69 -8.26 -20.80
CA GLU A 165 15.98 -8.18 -20.10
C GLU A 165 16.40 -9.52 -19.48
N LEU A 166 15.61 -10.57 -19.66
CA LEU A 166 15.81 -11.88 -19.03
C LEU A 166 16.21 -12.93 -20.06
N GLU A 167 17.08 -13.84 -19.63
CA GLU A 167 17.38 -15.07 -20.35
C GLU A 167 16.20 -16.06 -20.25
N ASP A 168 16.02 -16.94 -21.23
CA ASP A 168 14.90 -17.91 -21.27
C ASP A 168 14.83 -18.78 -20.00
N ASN A 169 15.99 -19.20 -19.48
CA ASN A 169 16.08 -19.96 -18.21
C ASN A 169 15.53 -19.18 -17.00
N GLN A 170 15.67 -17.86 -16.97
CA GLN A 170 15.17 -17.00 -15.90
C GLN A 170 13.66 -16.83 -16.02
N VAL A 171 13.14 -16.74 -17.25
CA VAL A 171 11.70 -16.69 -17.52
C VAL A 171 11.04 -17.98 -17.03
N ASP A 172 11.62 -19.15 -17.36
CA ASP A 172 11.13 -20.46 -16.92
C ASP A 172 11.17 -20.61 -15.39
N GLN A 173 12.24 -20.13 -14.74
CA GLN A 173 12.35 -20.13 -13.28
C GLN A 173 11.25 -19.29 -12.62
N ILE A 174 11.01 -18.07 -13.13
CA ILE A 174 9.95 -17.19 -12.60
C ILE A 174 8.58 -17.84 -12.79
N GLN A 175 8.33 -18.44 -13.95
CA GLN A 175 7.09 -19.15 -14.22
C GLN A 175 6.88 -20.32 -13.24
N SER A 176 7.91 -21.13 -13.01
CA SER A 176 7.86 -22.26 -12.07
C SER A 176 7.54 -21.79 -10.64
N ILE A 177 8.17 -20.71 -10.18
CA ILE A 177 7.90 -20.13 -8.85
C ILE A 177 6.45 -19.61 -8.78
N LEU A 178 5.95 -18.98 -9.84
CA LEU A 178 4.56 -18.50 -9.91
C LEU A 178 3.56 -19.66 -9.84
N GLU A 179 3.80 -20.72 -10.62
CA GLU A 179 2.96 -21.92 -10.65
C GLU A 179 2.94 -22.64 -9.29
N GLU A 180 4.10 -22.83 -8.67
CA GLU A 180 4.22 -23.38 -7.31
C GLU A 180 3.43 -22.54 -6.30
N THR A 181 3.59 -21.21 -6.36
CA THR A 181 2.89 -20.29 -5.44
C THR A 181 1.38 -20.37 -5.64
N LEU A 182 0.89 -20.30 -6.87
CA LEU A 182 -0.54 -20.36 -7.18
C LEU A 182 -1.14 -21.70 -6.80
N GLN A 183 -0.43 -22.81 -7.02
CA GLN A 183 -0.84 -24.14 -6.58
C GLN A 183 -0.93 -24.21 -5.06
N ALA A 184 0.07 -23.70 -4.34
CA ALA A 184 0.09 -23.71 -2.88
C ALA A 184 -1.04 -22.87 -2.28
N VAL A 185 -1.40 -21.75 -2.90
CA VAL A 185 -2.54 -20.90 -2.50
C VAL A 185 -3.89 -21.51 -2.89
N GLY A 186 -3.93 -22.35 -3.93
CA GLY A 186 -5.17 -22.79 -4.56
C GLY A 186 -5.84 -21.65 -5.35
N ALA A 187 -5.06 -20.94 -6.16
CA ALA A 187 -5.49 -19.86 -7.05
C ALA A 187 -5.04 -20.16 -8.50
N LYS A 188 -5.61 -19.45 -9.47
CA LYS A 188 -5.25 -19.55 -10.90
C LYS A 188 -4.48 -18.35 -11.40
N ALA A 189 -4.66 -17.18 -10.77
CA ALA A 189 -4.00 -15.97 -11.18
C ALA A 189 -3.69 -15.04 -10.00
N MET A 190 -2.58 -14.32 -10.13
CA MET A 190 -2.14 -13.29 -9.20
C MET A 190 -2.21 -11.91 -9.85
N VAL A 191 -2.60 -10.91 -9.07
CA VAL A 191 -2.66 -9.51 -9.48
C VAL A 191 -1.68 -8.71 -8.63
N VAL A 192 -0.77 -7.99 -9.29
CA VAL A 192 0.32 -7.22 -8.66
C VAL A 192 0.41 -5.80 -9.19
N GLY A 193 0.89 -4.90 -8.32
CA GLY A 193 1.26 -3.54 -8.65
C GLY A 193 2.77 -3.30 -8.49
N HIS A 194 3.12 -2.22 -7.80
CA HIS A 194 4.47 -1.82 -7.34
C HIS A 194 5.54 -1.52 -8.41
N THR A 195 5.50 -2.22 -9.55
CA THR A 195 6.42 -2.04 -10.67
C THR A 195 5.65 -1.49 -11.86
N PRO A 196 5.80 -0.19 -12.16
CA PRO A 196 5.10 0.46 -13.26
C PRO A 196 5.32 -0.25 -14.59
N GLN A 197 4.24 -0.44 -15.33
CA GLN A 197 4.19 -1.02 -16.66
C GLN A 197 3.98 0.12 -17.68
N SER A 198 5.02 0.43 -18.45
CA SER A 198 5.00 1.53 -19.43
C SER A 198 4.03 1.32 -20.61
N THR A 199 3.56 0.09 -20.78
CA THR A 199 2.65 -0.31 -21.88
C THR A 199 1.20 -0.50 -21.41
N GLY A 200 0.88 -0.06 -20.20
CA GLY A 200 -0.44 -0.24 -19.59
C GLY A 200 -0.58 -1.59 -18.89
N VAL A 201 -1.81 -1.90 -18.47
CA VAL A 201 -2.14 -3.15 -17.80
C VAL A 201 -1.92 -4.33 -18.75
N ASN A 202 -1.27 -5.37 -18.26
CA ASN A 202 -0.97 -6.54 -19.09
C ASN A 202 -0.87 -7.83 -18.27
N CYS A 203 -0.77 -8.98 -18.95
CA CYS A 203 -0.61 -10.29 -18.33
C CYS A 203 0.63 -11.03 -18.88
N LYS A 204 1.18 -11.96 -18.09
CA LYS A 204 2.27 -12.89 -18.49
C LYS A 204 1.94 -14.32 -18.05
N TYR A 205 2.75 -15.28 -18.50
CA TYR A 205 2.68 -16.69 -18.11
C TYR A 205 1.26 -17.27 -18.28
N ASN A 206 0.71 -17.19 -19.50
CA ASN A 206 -0.67 -17.61 -19.80
C ASN A 206 -1.73 -16.92 -18.93
N CYS A 207 -1.54 -15.63 -18.66
CA CYS A 207 -2.36 -14.79 -17.77
C CYS A 207 -2.52 -15.32 -16.34
N SER A 208 -1.53 -16.06 -15.83
CA SER A 208 -1.44 -16.42 -14.41
C SER A 208 -0.87 -15.28 -13.54
N ILE A 209 -0.26 -14.25 -14.15
CA ILE A 209 0.07 -12.98 -13.49
C ILE A 209 -0.52 -11.80 -14.28
N TRP A 210 -1.12 -10.86 -13.56
CA TRP A 210 -1.61 -9.58 -14.04
C TRP A 210 -0.87 -8.43 -13.37
N ARG A 211 -0.30 -7.55 -14.19
CA ARG A 211 0.54 -6.42 -13.75
C ARG A 211 -0.23 -5.14 -14.02
N ILE A 212 -0.72 -4.51 -12.95
CA ILE A 212 -1.75 -3.45 -13.04
C ILE A 212 -1.24 -2.06 -12.67
N ASP A 213 0.00 -1.93 -12.19
CA ASP A 213 0.59 -0.63 -11.90
C ASP A 213 1.00 0.05 -13.21
N VAL A 214 0.28 1.10 -13.59
CA VAL A 214 0.58 1.91 -14.77
C VAL A 214 1.39 3.17 -14.44
N GLY A 215 1.81 3.37 -13.18
CA GLY A 215 2.56 4.55 -12.77
C GLY A 215 1.75 5.84 -12.78
N MET A 216 0.53 5.81 -12.22
CA MET A 216 -0.40 6.95 -12.22
C MET A 216 0.13 8.18 -11.48
N SER A 217 1.02 7.99 -10.50
CA SER A 217 1.62 9.11 -9.75
C SER A 217 2.46 9.99 -10.68
N SER A 218 2.32 11.31 -10.52
CA SER A 218 3.12 12.30 -11.24
C SER A 218 4.62 12.16 -10.97
N GLY A 219 5.01 11.65 -9.80
CA GLY A 219 6.40 11.35 -9.44
C GLY A 219 6.94 10.03 -10.01
N VAL A 220 6.13 9.29 -10.79
CA VAL A 220 6.49 7.97 -11.35
C VAL A 220 6.43 8.00 -12.88
N LEU A 221 5.25 7.87 -13.49
CA LEU A 221 5.06 7.98 -14.95
C LEU A 221 3.98 9.00 -15.36
N ASN A 222 3.24 9.58 -14.40
CA ASN A 222 2.13 10.51 -14.66
C ASN A 222 1.11 9.97 -15.69
N SER A 223 0.89 8.65 -15.67
CA SER A 223 0.06 7.96 -16.66
C SER A 223 -1.42 7.99 -16.28
N ARG A 224 -2.30 7.75 -17.26
CA ARG A 224 -3.75 7.74 -17.04
C ARG A 224 -4.18 6.46 -16.28
N PRO A 225 -5.23 6.52 -15.46
CA PRO A 225 -5.78 5.34 -14.81
C PRO A 225 -6.35 4.35 -15.83
N GLU A 226 -6.16 3.06 -15.57
CA GLU A 226 -6.75 1.94 -16.33
C GLU A 226 -7.54 1.04 -15.39
N VAL A 227 -8.65 0.49 -15.88
CA VAL A 227 -9.57 -0.36 -15.09
C VAL A 227 -9.67 -1.72 -15.74
N ASN A 228 -9.50 -2.78 -14.94
CA ASN A 228 -9.67 -4.15 -15.37
C ASN A 228 -10.76 -4.84 -14.54
N TYR A 229 -11.72 -5.48 -15.22
CA TYR A 229 -12.85 -6.15 -14.59
C TYR A 229 -12.58 -7.65 -14.48
N PHE A 230 -12.62 -8.19 -13.26
CA PHE A 230 -12.55 -9.63 -13.00
C PHE A 230 -13.97 -10.15 -12.75
N VAL A 231 -14.43 -11.11 -13.55
CA VAL A 231 -15.73 -11.75 -13.35
C VAL A 231 -15.53 -12.99 -12.51
N THR A 232 -15.93 -12.95 -11.24
CA THR A 232 -15.99 -14.12 -10.37
C THR A 232 -17.34 -14.83 -10.52
N LYS A 233 -17.39 -16.12 -10.20
CA LYS A 233 -18.67 -16.83 -10.17
C LYS A 233 -19.48 -16.30 -8.99
N CYS A 234 -20.58 -15.61 -9.26
CA CYS A 234 -21.61 -15.38 -8.24
C CYS A 234 -22.13 -16.76 -7.78
N ILE A 235 -21.87 -17.14 -6.53
CA ILE A 235 -22.60 -18.22 -5.89
C ILE A 235 -23.98 -17.66 -5.56
N TRP A 236 -24.94 -17.89 -6.45
CA TRP A 236 -26.36 -17.74 -6.13
C TRP A 236 -26.71 -18.83 -5.12
N PHE A 237 -26.84 -18.46 -3.84
CA PHE A 237 -27.60 -19.28 -2.90
C PHE A 237 -29.08 -19.11 -3.26
N GLU A 238 -29.61 -20.01 -4.08
CA GLU A 238 -31.05 -20.28 -4.08
C GLU A 238 -31.39 -20.88 -2.71
N LEU A 239 -31.97 -20.05 -1.84
CA LEU A 239 -32.72 -20.53 -0.69
C LEU A 239 -33.97 -21.24 -1.24
N MET A 240 -33.96 -22.57 -1.25
CA MET A 240 -35.20 -23.37 -1.16
C MET A 240 -35.62 -23.51 0.30
#